data_AF-A0A9P6G3R9-F1
#
_entry.id   AF-A0A9P6G3R9-F1
#
_cell.length_a   1.000
_cell.length_b   1.000
_cell.length_c   1.000
_cell.angle_alpha   90.00
_cell.angle_beta   90.00
_cell.angle_gamma   90.00
#
_symmetry.space_group_name_H-M   'P 1'
#
loop_
_entity.id
_entity.type
_entity.pdbx_description
1 polymer ?
#
loop_
_entity_poly.entity_id
_entity_poly.type
_entity_poly.pdbx_seq_one_letter_code
_entity_poly.pdbx_strand_id
1 'polypeptide(L)'
;MADKGEFAAAGAAPTRRFFFPRLSLFQWFIRLLPAVVYALWAYSRQGPFQSSACIHFSIGCPRSSANLSGLLDRPEHYGQVVRYYGSLFQAHEDLGGTFAVFVDGKPVIDVHAGSKDLKMTEPYTNRTLQQVYSSGKMVEGLVIARLVQRGLLDYEKRITEYWPEFGQNGKEDVRLVDLMVHESGVFFPDDDGLETPMAWADLLDEETFSERLARQKHEFGGEATRAYMAISRGWYLNEIVRRVDPHGRTISQIAEQELMQDYKDVELYYSQLPNEQDWDERLSPMHDYPRLRLLGRLVLPTWFQTNKYVGHPGLKPLHALVSEIILGPFKKTIASRAVAPSMARLPHLFRTKEAHAVESTSFSLKTNAHSLAKLAAMMANKGASLNPEQEPDLLDRETYELATTFHSLKPCKVTTESLPLSRGGWVKSRNFYGDGPLKGVEVQGWAGAGGSLVVWIEELNIGFSYVTNAFGPPETVLGDYRSKILLDRVVYARKSELGLLEKK
;
A
#
# COMPACT_ATOMS: atom_id res chain seq x y z
N MET A 1 32.18 39.46 -82.87
CA MET A 1 31.01 38.59 -82.71
C MET A 1 31.17 37.84 -81.41
N ALA A 2 30.17 37.93 -80.52
CA ALA A 2 30.12 37.18 -79.27
C ALA A 2 30.07 35.67 -79.54
N ASP A 3 30.70 34.83 -78.70
CA ASP A 3 29.98 34.01 -77.72
C ASP A 3 30.92 33.26 -76.75
N LYS A 4 30.46 33.16 -75.50
CA LYS A 4 30.64 32.16 -74.41
C LYS A 4 32.02 31.63 -73.97
N GLY A 5 32.21 31.66 -72.64
CA GLY A 5 32.93 30.61 -71.91
C GLY A 5 33.44 31.01 -70.51
N GLU A 6 32.71 30.61 -69.46
CA GLU A 6 33.15 30.23 -68.10
C GLU A 6 33.99 31.19 -67.22
N PHE A 7 33.46 31.55 -66.04
CA PHE A 7 34.28 31.59 -64.82
C PHE A 7 33.48 31.12 -63.59
N ALA A 8 34.04 30.11 -62.93
CA ALA A 8 33.47 29.38 -61.81
C ALA A 8 33.56 30.13 -60.47
N ALA A 9 32.67 29.73 -59.56
CA ALA A 9 32.32 30.36 -58.30
C ALA A 9 33.45 30.45 -57.26
N ALA A 10 33.42 31.56 -56.52
CA ALA A 10 34.23 31.85 -55.36
C ALA A 10 33.75 31.10 -54.10
N GLY A 11 34.71 30.50 -53.38
CA GLY A 11 34.83 30.50 -51.92
C GLY A 11 33.69 29.96 -51.06
N ALA A 12 33.73 28.65 -50.74
CA ALA A 12 33.01 28.09 -49.59
C ALA A 12 33.77 28.37 -48.27
N ALA A 13 33.04 28.85 -47.25
CA ALA A 13 33.54 29.12 -45.90
C ALA A 13 34.03 27.84 -45.16
N PRO A 14 34.98 27.94 -44.21
CA PRO A 14 35.51 26.77 -43.52
C PRO A 14 34.50 26.24 -42.50
N THR A 15 34.14 24.97 -42.66
CA THR A 15 33.31 24.21 -41.71
C THR A 15 34.12 23.94 -40.43
N ARG A 16 33.63 24.45 -39.28
CA ARG A 16 34.16 24.08 -37.96
C ARG A 16 33.96 22.57 -37.75
N ARG A 17 35.02 21.77 -37.90
CA ARG A 17 35.04 20.37 -37.47
C ARG A 17 34.99 20.34 -35.94
N PHE A 18 33.86 19.91 -35.38
CA PHE A 18 33.79 19.55 -33.97
C PHE A 18 34.78 18.42 -33.67
N PHE A 19 35.71 18.68 -32.74
CA PHE A 19 36.79 17.78 -32.34
C PHE A 19 36.24 16.69 -31.40
N PHE A 20 35.47 15.73 -31.93
CA PHE A 20 35.16 14.51 -31.17
C PHE A 20 36.18 13.41 -31.53
N PRO A 21 36.98 12.93 -30.57
CA PRO A 21 37.96 11.89 -30.84
C PRO A 21 37.25 10.58 -31.26
N ARG A 22 37.73 9.92 -32.31
CA ARG A 22 37.31 8.57 -32.71
C ARG A 22 37.86 7.54 -31.71
N LEU A 23 37.22 7.44 -30.56
CA LEU A 23 37.52 6.42 -29.55
C LEU A 23 36.83 5.10 -29.93
N SER A 24 37.50 3.98 -29.65
CA SER A 24 36.85 2.67 -29.74
C SER A 24 35.81 2.51 -28.62
N LEU A 25 34.83 1.60 -28.81
CA LEU A 25 33.84 1.27 -27.78
C LEU A 25 34.51 0.87 -26.44
N PHE A 26 35.65 0.18 -26.50
CA PHE A 26 36.41 -0.22 -25.32
C PHE A 26 37.05 0.99 -24.60
N GLN A 27 37.56 1.96 -25.34
CA GLN A 27 38.12 3.19 -24.75
C GLN A 27 37.02 4.06 -24.12
N TRP A 28 35.83 4.10 -24.73
CA TRP A 28 34.65 4.71 -24.11
C TRP A 28 34.23 3.99 -22.83
N PHE A 29 34.21 2.65 -22.85
CA PHE A 29 33.88 1.85 -21.67
C PHE A 29 34.82 2.14 -20.49
N ILE A 30 36.14 2.10 -20.70
CA ILE A 30 37.12 2.39 -19.63
C ILE A 30 36.96 3.81 -19.08
N ARG A 31 36.71 4.80 -19.94
CA ARG A 31 36.59 6.21 -19.51
C ARG A 31 35.28 6.49 -18.78
N LEU A 32 34.21 5.78 -19.10
CA LEU A 32 32.92 5.94 -18.45
C LEU A 32 32.76 5.07 -17.21
N LEU A 33 33.52 3.97 -17.08
CA LEU A 33 33.40 3.04 -15.97
C LEU A 33 33.50 3.70 -14.59
N PRO A 34 34.48 4.60 -14.30
CA PRO A 34 34.53 5.28 -13.00
C PRO A 34 33.30 6.16 -12.72
N ALA A 35 32.79 6.85 -13.74
CA ALA A 35 31.61 7.70 -13.62
C ALA A 35 30.34 6.86 -13.39
N VAL A 36 30.22 5.72 -14.08
CA VAL A 36 29.13 4.75 -13.89
C VAL A 36 29.20 4.14 -12.49
N VAL A 37 30.39 3.73 -12.04
CA VAL A 37 30.59 3.18 -10.69
C VAL A 37 30.26 4.22 -9.61
N TYR A 38 30.72 5.46 -9.75
CA TYR A 38 30.37 6.55 -8.83
C TYR A 38 28.87 6.83 -8.83
N ALA A 39 28.23 6.87 -10.01
CA ALA A 39 26.80 7.07 -10.10
C ALA A 39 26.04 5.96 -9.35
N LEU A 40 26.38 4.69 -9.60
CA LEU A 40 25.77 3.55 -8.89
C LEU A 40 26.05 3.58 -7.39
N TRP A 41 27.27 3.95 -6.97
CA TRP A 41 27.64 4.10 -5.57
C TRP A 41 26.83 5.20 -4.87
N ALA A 42 26.81 6.42 -5.42
CA ALA A 42 26.05 7.55 -4.87
C ALA A 42 24.56 7.20 -4.76
N TYR A 43 24.03 6.51 -5.78
CA TYR A 43 22.64 6.08 -5.85
C TYR A 43 22.27 4.98 -4.83
N SER A 44 23.24 4.16 -4.41
CA SER A 44 23.04 3.10 -3.40
C SER A 44 23.24 3.56 -1.95
N ARG A 45 23.69 4.81 -1.74
CA ARG A 45 24.04 5.36 -0.41
C ARG A 45 23.14 6.52 0.04
N GLN A 46 22.24 7.00 -0.82
CA GLN A 46 21.32 8.09 -0.53
C GLN A 46 19.86 7.62 -0.67
N GLY A 47 18.93 8.30 -0.01
CA GLY A 47 17.50 8.00 -0.09
C GLY A 47 16.92 8.14 -1.50
N PRO A 48 15.86 7.38 -1.83
CA PRO A 48 15.22 7.37 -3.15
C PRO A 48 14.53 8.67 -3.53
N PHE A 49 14.06 9.47 -2.58
CA PHE A 49 13.23 10.65 -2.86
C PHE A 49 14.04 11.94 -3.01
N GLN A 50 15.20 11.85 -3.66
CA GLN A 50 16.04 12.98 -4.04
C GLN A 50 16.22 13.06 -5.55
N SER A 51 16.40 14.27 -6.06
CA SER A 51 16.68 14.48 -7.49
C SER A 51 18.06 13.89 -7.86
N SER A 52 18.21 13.42 -9.10
CA SER A 52 19.51 12.95 -9.60
C SER A 52 20.59 14.04 -9.56
N ALA A 53 20.19 15.31 -9.73
CA ALA A 53 21.08 16.46 -9.59
C ALA A 53 21.63 16.60 -8.17
N CYS A 54 20.78 16.36 -7.15
CA CYS A 54 21.21 16.33 -5.76
C CYS A 54 22.10 15.10 -5.49
N ILE A 55 21.67 13.90 -5.91
CA ILE A 55 22.39 12.66 -5.61
C ILE A 55 23.82 12.66 -6.18
N HIS A 56 23.99 13.10 -7.42
CA HIS A 56 25.27 12.99 -8.13
C HIS A 56 26.14 14.25 -8.04
N PHE A 57 25.52 15.43 -7.93
CA PHE A 57 26.21 16.71 -8.03
C PHE A 57 25.98 17.66 -6.85
N SER A 58 25.17 17.25 -5.86
CA SER A 58 24.76 18.09 -4.73
C SER A 58 24.09 19.41 -5.14
N ILE A 59 23.47 19.45 -6.33
CA ILE A 59 22.80 20.63 -6.88
C ILE A 59 21.32 20.59 -6.50
N GLY A 60 20.82 21.69 -5.92
CA GLY A 60 19.40 21.85 -5.61
C GLY A 60 18.87 20.83 -4.61
N CYS A 61 19.73 20.34 -3.71
CA CYS A 61 19.32 19.42 -2.66
C CYS A 61 18.31 20.09 -1.72
N PRO A 62 17.11 19.53 -1.55
CA PRO A 62 16.16 20.08 -0.60
C PRO A 62 16.73 19.97 0.82
N ARG A 63 16.53 21.00 1.64
CA ARG A 63 16.88 20.93 3.06
C ARG A 63 15.89 19.97 3.73
N SER A 64 16.34 18.78 4.11
CA SER A 64 15.50 17.90 4.93
C SER A 64 15.25 18.61 6.25
N SER A 65 14.00 18.94 6.56
CA SER A 65 13.65 19.26 7.94
C SER A 65 13.20 17.97 8.60
N ALA A 66 13.95 17.53 9.60
CA ALA A 66 13.54 16.42 10.47
C ALA A 66 12.54 16.89 11.53
N ASN A 67 11.82 17.98 11.26
CA ASN A 67 10.90 18.59 12.19
C ASN A 67 9.69 17.67 12.32
N LEU A 68 9.84 16.76 13.26
CA LEU A 68 8.79 15.90 13.71
C LEU A 68 7.89 16.69 14.65
N SER A 69 6.59 16.67 14.35
CA SER A 69 5.57 17.36 15.12
C SER A 69 4.51 16.36 15.56
N GLY A 70 3.95 16.57 16.76
CA GLY A 70 2.89 15.72 17.31
C GLY A 70 3.16 15.27 18.73
N LEU A 71 2.49 14.20 19.14
CA LEU A 71 2.51 13.62 20.48
C LEU A 71 3.58 12.53 20.59
N LEU A 72 4.36 12.61 21.67
CA LEU A 72 5.16 11.52 22.20
C LEU A 72 4.93 11.46 23.71
N ASP A 73 4.21 10.44 24.16
CA ASP A 73 4.10 10.09 25.57
C ASP A 73 5.12 9.00 25.91
N ARG A 74 5.50 8.88 27.20
CA ARG A 74 6.51 7.91 27.69
C ARG A 74 7.82 7.94 26.87
N PRO A 75 8.47 9.11 26.71
CA PRO A 75 9.65 9.27 25.86
C PRO A 75 10.84 8.39 26.26
N GLU A 76 10.94 8.00 27.53
CA GLU A 76 11.94 7.06 28.05
C GLU A 76 11.84 5.67 27.41
N HIS A 77 10.64 5.24 27.01
CA HIS A 77 10.40 3.97 26.34
C HIS A 77 10.36 4.13 24.81
N TYR A 78 9.61 5.12 24.32
CA TYR A 78 9.26 5.25 22.90
C TYR A 78 10.12 6.25 22.11
N GLY A 79 10.97 7.03 22.77
CA GLY A 79 11.79 8.05 22.11
C GLY A 79 12.73 7.48 21.03
N GLN A 80 13.19 6.23 21.18
CA GLN A 80 13.99 5.56 20.14
C GLN A 80 13.21 5.25 18.86
N VAL A 81 11.91 4.99 18.98
CA VAL A 81 11.02 4.72 17.84
C VAL A 81 10.85 6.00 17.04
N VAL A 82 10.53 7.08 17.72
CA VAL A 82 10.36 8.40 17.11
C VAL A 82 11.65 8.93 16.48
N ARG A 83 12.82 8.72 17.12
CA ARG A 83 14.12 9.04 16.50
C ARG A 83 14.36 8.27 15.21
N TYR A 84 14.01 6.98 15.18
CA TYR A 84 14.12 6.20 13.95
C TYR A 84 13.18 6.72 12.86
N TYR A 85 11.92 7.02 13.19
CA TYR A 85 10.98 7.62 12.25
C TYR A 85 11.51 8.94 11.66
N GLY A 86 12.01 9.85 12.51
CA GLY A 86 12.66 11.10 12.06
C GLY A 86 13.88 10.88 11.16
N SER A 87 14.65 9.80 11.40
CA SER A 87 15.81 9.47 10.56
C SER A 87 15.45 9.07 9.13
N LEU A 88 14.23 8.56 8.89
CA LEU A 88 13.77 8.22 7.54
C LEU A 88 13.72 9.46 6.63
N PHE A 89 13.27 10.60 7.17
CA PHE A 89 13.19 11.87 6.43
C PHE A 89 14.58 12.50 6.25
N GLN A 90 15.44 12.43 7.26
CA GLN A 90 16.84 12.89 7.16
C GLN A 90 17.60 12.11 6.08
N ALA A 91 17.32 10.82 5.97
CA ALA A 91 17.92 9.94 4.99
C ALA A 91 17.20 9.95 3.63
N HIS A 92 16.10 10.70 3.48
CA HIS A 92 15.22 10.71 2.30
C HIS A 92 14.69 9.33 1.89
N GLU A 93 14.52 8.45 2.87
CA GLU A 93 13.87 7.14 2.77
C GLU A 93 12.35 7.25 2.76
N ASP A 94 11.86 8.30 3.40
CA ASP A 94 10.47 8.73 3.38
C ASP A 94 10.43 10.20 2.95
N LEU A 95 9.30 10.62 2.38
CA LEU A 95 9.10 11.98 1.90
C LEU A 95 8.15 12.74 2.83
N GLY A 96 7.00 12.16 3.16
CA GLY A 96 6.00 12.71 4.07
C GLY A 96 5.06 11.63 4.58
N GLY A 97 4.65 11.74 5.84
CA GLY A 97 3.76 10.74 6.42
C GLY A 97 3.28 11.05 7.82
N THR A 98 2.47 10.13 8.34
CA THR A 98 2.00 10.10 9.74
C THR A 98 2.31 8.73 10.34
N PHE A 99 2.53 8.70 11.65
CA PHE A 99 2.83 7.50 12.41
C PHE A 99 2.17 7.57 13.78
N ALA A 100 1.34 6.57 14.11
CA ALA A 100 0.59 6.54 15.35
C ALA A 100 0.65 5.16 16.01
N VAL A 101 0.75 5.17 17.34
CA VAL A 101 0.80 3.99 18.19
C VAL A 101 -0.03 4.26 19.44
N PHE A 102 -0.90 3.32 19.75
CA PHE A 102 -1.69 3.28 20.97
C PHE A 102 -1.24 2.08 21.80
N VAL A 103 -1.14 2.28 23.10
CA VAL A 103 -0.77 1.25 24.08
C VAL A 103 -1.72 1.35 25.25
N ASP A 104 -2.36 0.22 25.62
CA ASP A 104 -3.38 0.17 26.67
C ASP A 104 -4.51 1.19 26.41
N GLY A 105 -4.93 1.27 25.15
CA GLY A 105 -5.97 2.21 24.69
C GLY A 105 -5.56 3.70 24.66
N LYS A 106 -4.32 4.06 25.02
CA LYS A 106 -3.84 5.45 25.06
C LYS A 106 -2.84 5.74 23.93
N PRO A 107 -2.92 6.89 23.24
CA PRO A 107 -1.93 7.25 22.24
C PRO A 107 -0.58 7.51 22.90
N VAL A 108 0.46 6.77 22.48
CA VAL A 108 1.86 6.97 22.94
C VAL A 108 2.73 7.66 21.91
N ILE A 109 2.40 7.47 20.63
CA ILE A 109 3.02 8.15 19.51
C ILE A 109 1.89 8.59 18.61
N ASP A 110 1.86 9.86 18.22
CA ASP A 110 1.01 10.35 17.15
C ASP A 110 1.70 11.54 16.50
N VAL A 111 2.47 11.26 15.46
CA VAL A 111 3.45 12.19 14.89
C VAL A 111 3.35 12.25 13.38
N HIS A 112 3.75 13.38 12.82
CA HIS A 112 3.86 13.61 11.39
C HIS A 112 5.18 14.33 11.07
N ALA A 113 5.66 14.13 9.85
CA ALA A 113 6.88 14.75 9.36
C ALA A 113 6.95 14.75 7.83
N GLY A 114 7.85 15.59 7.30
CA GLY A 114 8.18 15.62 5.89
C GLY A 114 7.30 16.57 5.07
N SER A 115 7.09 16.23 3.80
CA SER A 115 6.44 17.08 2.81
C SER A 115 5.50 16.30 1.89
N LYS A 116 4.47 16.95 1.37
CA LYS A 116 3.60 16.43 0.31
C LYS A 116 4.31 16.38 -1.06
N ASP A 117 5.40 17.12 -1.24
CA ASP A 117 6.05 17.30 -2.54
C ASP A 117 7.58 17.13 -2.50
N LEU A 118 8.17 16.74 -3.64
CA LEU A 118 9.60 16.46 -3.76
C LEU A 118 10.51 17.68 -3.59
N LYS A 119 9.98 18.90 -3.73
CA LYS A 119 10.76 20.13 -3.52
C LYS A 119 10.80 20.54 -2.05
N MET A 120 10.08 19.83 -1.18
CA MET A 120 9.96 20.13 0.25
C MET A 120 9.37 21.52 0.52
N THR A 121 8.36 21.91 -0.26
CA THR A 121 7.70 23.22 -0.19
C THR A 121 6.33 23.17 0.49
N GLU A 122 5.68 22.01 0.47
CA GLU A 122 4.39 21.79 1.10
C GLU A 122 4.54 20.85 2.30
N PRO A 123 4.42 21.34 3.55
CA PRO A 123 4.62 20.49 4.73
C PRO A 123 3.57 19.39 4.80
N TYR A 124 3.99 18.21 5.24
CA TYR A 124 3.06 17.16 5.65
C TYR A 124 2.60 17.46 7.08
N THR A 125 1.29 17.47 7.34
CA THR A 125 0.70 17.92 8.61
C THR A 125 -0.21 16.84 9.21
N ASN A 126 -0.69 17.07 10.43
CA ASN A 126 -1.73 16.23 11.05
C ASN A 126 -3.09 16.28 10.31
N ARG A 127 -3.31 17.25 9.41
CA ARG A 127 -4.53 17.34 8.58
C ARG A 127 -4.39 16.64 7.23
N THR A 128 -3.18 16.20 6.89
CA THR A 128 -2.87 15.57 5.61
C THR A 128 -3.41 14.15 5.57
N LEU A 129 -4.14 13.82 4.51
CA LEU A 129 -4.68 12.51 4.21
C LEU A 129 -3.83 11.82 3.14
N GLN A 130 -3.78 10.50 3.21
CA GLN A 130 -3.07 9.66 2.27
C GLN A 130 -3.94 8.52 1.79
N GLN A 131 -3.86 8.20 0.51
CA GLN A 131 -4.36 6.92 0.03
C GLN A 131 -3.51 5.78 0.59
N VAL A 132 -4.12 4.89 1.37
CA VAL A 132 -3.42 3.80 2.09
C VAL A 132 -3.55 2.44 1.38
N TYR A 133 -4.10 2.40 0.18
CA TYR A 133 -4.28 1.18 -0.61
C TYR A 133 -4.94 0.08 0.22
N SER A 134 -4.37 -1.13 0.16
CA SER A 134 -4.97 -2.29 0.80
C SER A 134 -5.02 -2.21 2.31
N SER A 135 -4.30 -1.30 3.00
CA SER A 135 -4.55 -1.07 4.43
C SER A 135 -6.02 -0.73 4.73
N GLY A 136 -6.76 -0.18 3.75
CA GLY A 136 -8.21 0.02 3.84
C GLY A 136 -9.04 -1.26 3.98
N LYS A 137 -8.48 -2.44 3.66
CA LYS A 137 -9.09 -3.76 3.92
C LYS A 137 -9.29 -4.03 5.41
N MET A 138 -8.52 -3.37 6.28
CA MET A 138 -8.74 -3.40 7.71
C MET A 138 -10.14 -2.88 8.06
N VAL A 139 -10.49 -1.70 7.55
CA VAL A 139 -11.78 -1.05 7.75
C VAL A 139 -12.90 -1.73 6.95
N GLU A 140 -12.60 -2.23 5.75
CA GLU A 140 -13.52 -3.05 4.95
C GLU A 140 -14.01 -4.28 5.76
N GLY A 141 -13.08 -5.05 6.34
CA GLY A 141 -13.43 -6.21 7.17
C GLY A 141 -14.19 -5.83 8.45
N LEU A 142 -13.94 -4.63 8.99
CA LEU A 142 -14.61 -4.12 10.17
C LEU A 142 -16.07 -3.78 9.90
N VAL A 143 -16.36 -3.15 8.75
CA VAL A 143 -17.75 -2.91 8.32
C VAL A 143 -18.48 -4.23 8.11
N ILE A 144 -17.85 -5.22 7.47
CA ILE A 144 -18.44 -6.57 7.33
C ILE A 144 -18.73 -7.20 8.69
N ALA A 145 -17.79 -7.11 9.65
CA ALA A 145 -18.00 -7.64 11.00
C ALA A 145 -19.18 -6.95 11.71
N ARG A 146 -19.35 -5.62 11.59
CA ARG A 146 -20.51 -4.91 12.16
C ARG A 146 -21.83 -5.35 11.51
N LEU A 147 -21.85 -5.66 10.22
CA LEU A 147 -23.04 -6.20 9.55
C LEU A 147 -23.35 -7.65 9.97
N VAL A 148 -22.33 -8.45 10.26
CA VAL A 148 -22.49 -9.78 10.88
C VAL A 148 -23.09 -9.66 12.27
N GLN A 149 -22.59 -8.72 13.09
CA GLN A 149 -23.12 -8.44 14.42
C GLN A 149 -24.62 -8.06 14.39
N ARG A 150 -25.04 -7.34 13.34
CA ARG A 150 -26.45 -6.96 13.13
C ARG A 150 -27.32 -8.08 12.56
N GLY A 151 -26.73 -9.26 12.29
CA GLY A 151 -27.42 -10.39 11.66
C GLY A 151 -27.75 -10.17 10.18
N LEU A 152 -27.19 -9.15 9.53
CA LEU A 152 -27.41 -8.86 8.10
C LEU A 152 -26.51 -9.72 7.20
N LEU A 153 -25.35 -10.11 7.71
CA LEU A 153 -24.39 -11.00 7.03
C LEU A 153 -24.03 -12.19 7.93
N ASP A 154 -23.54 -13.25 7.32
CA ASP A 154 -22.98 -14.42 7.98
C ASP A 154 -21.81 -14.92 7.14
N TYR A 155 -20.66 -15.13 7.78
CA TYR A 155 -19.45 -15.59 7.11
C TYR A 155 -19.63 -16.96 6.42
N GLU A 156 -20.47 -17.85 6.96
CA GLU A 156 -20.66 -19.20 6.44
C GLU A 156 -21.78 -19.30 5.39
N LYS A 157 -22.59 -18.25 5.23
CA LYS A 157 -23.65 -18.22 4.23
C LYS A 157 -23.13 -18.02 2.82
N ARG A 158 -23.86 -18.60 1.87
CA ARG A 158 -23.58 -18.45 0.44
C ARG A 158 -23.89 -17.03 0.01
N ILE A 159 -23.06 -16.47 -0.87
CA ILE A 159 -23.31 -15.13 -1.43
C ILE A 159 -24.65 -15.09 -2.17
N THR A 160 -25.07 -16.21 -2.76
CA THR A 160 -26.36 -16.35 -3.46
C THR A 160 -27.59 -16.17 -2.57
N GLU A 161 -27.46 -16.24 -1.25
CA GLU A 161 -28.54 -15.87 -0.33
C GLU A 161 -28.79 -14.35 -0.27
N TYR A 162 -27.76 -13.55 -0.56
CA TYR A 162 -27.81 -12.08 -0.57
C TYR A 162 -27.92 -11.53 -1.99
N TRP A 163 -27.29 -12.22 -2.94
CA TRP A 163 -27.17 -11.82 -4.33
C TRP A 163 -27.34 -13.04 -5.25
N PRO A 164 -28.58 -13.43 -5.58
CA PRO A 164 -28.86 -14.64 -6.36
C PRO A 164 -28.12 -14.71 -7.70
N GLU A 165 -28.01 -13.58 -8.39
CA GLU A 165 -27.36 -13.44 -9.70
C GLU A 165 -25.87 -13.76 -9.64
N PHE A 166 -25.22 -13.63 -8.47
CA PHE A 166 -23.83 -14.02 -8.28
C PHE A 166 -23.60 -15.50 -8.56
N GLY A 167 -24.61 -16.37 -8.38
CA GLY A 167 -24.48 -17.83 -8.55
C GLY A 167 -24.18 -18.30 -9.98
N GLN A 168 -24.17 -17.39 -10.95
CA GLN A 168 -23.81 -17.71 -12.33
C GLN A 168 -22.38 -18.25 -12.45
N ASN A 169 -22.14 -19.09 -13.46
CA ASN A 169 -20.81 -19.50 -13.91
C ASN A 169 -19.92 -20.16 -12.84
N GLY A 170 -20.50 -21.05 -12.03
CA GLY A 170 -19.77 -21.91 -11.07
C GLY A 170 -19.48 -21.24 -9.74
N LYS A 171 -20.31 -20.27 -9.33
CA LYS A 171 -20.15 -19.47 -8.10
C LYS A 171 -21.26 -19.72 -7.07
N GLU A 172 -22.15 -20.67 -7.32
CA GLU A 172 -23.34 -20.97 -6.53
C GLU A 172 -23.07 -21.34 -5.05
N ASP A 173 -21.90 -21.93 -4.79
CA ASP A 173 -21.50 -22.44 -3.46
C ASP A 173 -20.52 -21.51 -2.73
N VAL A 174 -20.09 -20.40 -3.34
CA VAL A 174 -19.13 -19.47 -2.72
C VAL A 174 -19.78 -18.78 -1.52
N ARG A 175 -19.11 -18.82 -0.37
CA ARG A 175 -19.56 -18.17 0.87
C ARG A 175 -18.93 -16.80 1.06
N LEU A 176 -19.50 -16.02 1.98
CA LEU A 176 -18.91 -14.73 2.35
C LEU A 176 -17.47 -14.89 2.88
N VAL A 177 -17.18 -15.90 3.70
CA VAL A 177 -15.82 -16.16 4.19
C VAL A 177 -14.84 -16.42 3.05
N ASP A 178 -15.27 -17.09 1.98
CA ASP A 178 -14.43 -17.38 0.82
C ASP A 178 -14.02 -16.07 0.09
N LEU A 179 -14.89 -15.05 0.05
CA LEU A 179 -14.48 -13.70 -0.38
C LEU A 179 -13.48 -13.06 0.58
N MET A 180 -13.77 -13.09 1.88
CA MET A 180 -12.92 -12.46 2.91
C MET A 180 -11.50 -13.03 2.91
N VAL A 181 -11.35 -14.34 2.68
CA VAL A 181 -10.07 -15.05 2.69
C VAL A 181 -9.45 -15.27 1.29
N HIS A 182 -9.97 -14.59 0.27
CA HIS A 182 -9.47 -14.62 -1.10
C HIS A 182 -9.56 -15.98 -1.80
N GLU A 183 -10.60 -16.77 -1.53
CA GLU A 183 -10.85 -18.11 -2.08
C GLU A 183 -12.07 -18.19 -3.00
N SER A 184 -12.72 -17.07 -3.31
CA SER A 184 -13.97 -17.00 -4.09
C SER A 184 -13.83 -17.22 -5.60
N GLY A 185 -12.60 -17.40 -6.11
CA GLY A 185 -12.34 -17.59 -7.54
C GLY A 185 -12.53 -16.37 -8.43
N VAL A 186 -12.91 -15.21 -7.89
CA VAL A 186 -13.15 -13.94 -8.63
C VAL A 186 -12.09 -12.87 -8.33
N PHE A 187 -10.83 -13.29 -8.21
CA PHE A 187 -9.72 -12.44 -7.76
C PHE A 187 -9.27 -11.39 -8.76
N PHE A 188 -9.65 -11.57 -10.03
CA PHE A 188 -9.42 -10.62 -11.09
C PHE A 188 -10.58 -10.75 -12.09
N PRO A 189 -11.21 -9.67 -12.57
CA PRO A 189 -12.31 -9.75 -13.54
C PRO A 189 -11.93 -10.56 -14.79
N ASP A 190 -12.83 -11.43 -15.26
CA ASP A 190 -12.61 -12.22 -16.49
C ASP A 190 -12.47 -11.31 -17.71
N ASP A 191 -11.67 -11.75 -18.69
CA ASP A 191 -11.00 -10.93 -19.71
C ASP A 191 -11.90 -10.26 -20.80
N ASP A 192 -11.20 -9.54 -21.69
CA ASP A 192 -11.49 -9.23 -23.11
C ASP A 192 -12.42 -8.06 -23.52
N GLY A 193 -13.02 -7.33 -22.58
CA GLY A 193 -13.71 -6.04 -22.87
C GLY A 193 -12.85 -4.77 -22.66
N LEU A 194 -11.62 -4.94 -22.18
CA LEU A 194 -10.72 -3.85 -21.81
C LEU A 194 -9.71 -3.47 -22.91
N GLU A 195 -10.03 -3.65 -24.19
CA GLU A 195 -9.30 -2.93 -25.25
C GLU A 195 -9.40 -1.41 -25.08
N THR A 196 -10.43 -0.95 -24.36
CA THR A 196 -10.40 0.32 -23.64
C THR A 196 -10.16 0.04 -22.16
N PRO A 197 -9.15 0.65 -21.51
CA PRO A 197 -9.10 0.66 -20.04
C PRO A 197 -10.48 1.02 -19.50
N MET A 198 -10.99 0.30 -18.50
CA MET A 198 -12.27 0.60 -17.86
C MET A 198 -12.19 2.07 -17.53
N ALA A 199 -13.02 2.88 -18.17
CA ALA A 199 -13.04 4.27 -17.82
C ALA A 199 -13.50 4.29 -16.37
N TRP A 200 -12.88 5.12 -15.52
CA TRP A 200 -13.38 5.30 -14.16
C TRP A 200 -14.88 5.61 -14.13
N ALA A 201 -15.42 6.19 -15.22
CA ALA A 201 -16.85 6.40 -15.46
C ALA A 201 -17.69 5.10 -15.52
N ASP A 202 -17.20 4.01 -16.10
CA ASP A 202 -17.95 2.75 -16.20
C ASP A 202 -18.12 2.08 -14.83
N LEU A 203 -17.23 2.40 -13.88
CA LEU A 203 -17.29 1.91 -12.50
C LEU A 203 -18.30 2.71 -11.65
N LEU A 204 -18.83 3.82 -12.17
CA LEU A 204 -19.84 4.64 -11.50
C LEU A 204 -21.28 4.21 -11.83
N ASP A 205 -21.48 3.41 -12.88
CA ASP A 205 -22.77 2.77 -13.17
C ASP A 205 -22.88 1.47 -12.37
N GLU A 206 -23.49 1.57 -11.19
CA GLU A 206 -23.60 0.49 -10.22
C GLU A 206 -24.34 -0.74 -10.78
N GLU A 207 -25.41 -0.54 -11.55
CA GLU A 207 -26.23 -1.63 -12.08
C GLU A 207 -25.44 -2.42 -13.13
N THR A 208 -24.91 -1.71 -14.13
CA THR A 208 -24.06 -2.32 -15.17
C THR A 208 -22.84 -3.01 -14.57
N PHE A 209 -22.23 -2.41 -13.55
CA PHE A 209 -21.06 -2.99 -12.90
C PHE A 209 -21.41 -4.25 -12.09
N SER A 210 -22.53 -4.24 -11.35
CA SER A 210 -23.02 -5.42 -10.63
C SER A 210 -23.29 -6.59 -11.58
N GLU A 211 -23.97 -6.37 -12.71
CA GLU A 211 -24.25 -7.43 -13.69
C GLU A 211 -22.96 -8.08 -14.24
N ARG A 212 -21.93 -7.25 -14.48
CA ARG A 212 -20.63 -7.74 -14.95
C ARG A 212 -19.94 -8.61 -13.91
N LEU A 213 -19.92 -8.16 -12.65
CA LEU A 213 -19.38 -8.94 -11.54
C LEU A 213 -20.15 -10.26 -11.36
N ALA A 214 -21.48 -10.24 -11.44
CA ALA A 214 -22.30 -11.45 -11.36
C ALA A 214 -21.98 -12.46 -12.47
N ARG A 215 -21.72 -11.99 -13.70
CA ARG A 215 -21.40 -12.85 -14.86
C ARG A 215 -19.98 -13.39 -14.84
N GLN A 216 -19.09 -12.92 -13.96
CA GLN A 216 -17.73 -13.45 -13.90
C GLN A 216 -17.74 -14.97 -13.63
N LYS A 217 -16.97 -15.75 -14.37
CA LYS A 217 -16.77 -17.18 -14.10
C LYS A 217 -15.87 -17.36 -12.88
N HIS A 218 -16.12 -18.42 -12.13
CA HIS A 218 -15.17 -18.87 -11.12
C HIS A 218 -13.88 -19.37 -11.82
N GLU A 219 -12.75 -18.68 -11.65
CA GLU A 219 -11.50 -19.01 -12.37
C GLU A 219 -11.06 -20.46 -12.11
N PHE A 220 -11.30 -20.97 -10.90
CA PHE A 220 -10.94 -22.33 -10.48
C PHE A 220 -12.11 -23.33 -10.50
N GLY A 221 -13.17 -23.06 -11.27
CA GLY A 221 -14.28 -24.01 -11.46
C GLY A 221 -15.00 -24.42 -10.16
N GLY A 222 -15.22 -23.47 -9.25
CA GLY A 222 -15.86 -23.68 -7.95
C GLY A 222 -14.91 -24.12 -6.83
N GLU A 223 -13.64 -24.42 -7.12
CA GLU A 223 -12.69 -24.85 -6.09
C GLU A 223 -12.19 -23.66 -5.24
N ALA A 224 -12.36 -23.74 -3.91
CA ALA A 224 -11.87 -22.76 -2.95
C ALA A 224 -10.33 -22.65 -2.96
N THR A 225 -9.83 -21.75 -3.81
CA THR A 225 -8.41 -21.58 -4.11
C THR A 225 -7.96 -20.18 -3.76
N ARG A 226 -6.94 -20.07 -2.89
CA ARG A 226 -6.45 -18.77 -2.45
C ARG A 226 -5.74 -18.01 -3.57
N ALA A 227 -6.33 -16.90 -4.00
CA ALA A 227 -5.82 -16.00 -5.02
C ALA A 227 -6.11 -14.56 -4.61
N TYR A 228 -5.06 -13.80 -4.29
CA TYR A 228 -5.20 -12.47 -3.69
C TYR A 228 -6.04 -11.54 -4.56
N MET A 229 -7.18 -11.14 -4.00
CA MET A 229 -8.14 -10.24 -4.63
C MET A 229 -7.73 -8.79 -4.32
N ALA A 230 -6.76 -8.27 -5.07
CA ALA A 230 -6.17 -6.97 -4.78
C ALA A 230 -7.19 -5.82 -4.85
N ILE A 231 -8.08 -5.89 -5.85
CA ILE A 231 -9.04 -4.85 -6.23
C ILE A 231 -10.47 -5.39 -6.08
N SER A 232 -10.76 -6.56 -6.66
CA SER A 232 -12.13 -7.06 -6.80
C SER A 232 -12.85 -7.35 -5.48
N ARG A 233 -12.13 -7.66 -4.38
CA ARG A 233 -12.77 -7.96 -3.08
C ARG A 233 -13.72 -6.85 -2.65
N GLY A 234 -13.25 -5.61 -2.67
CA GLY A 234 -14.03 -4.45 -2.26
C GLY A 234 -15.24 -4.20 -3.15
N TRP A 235 -15.15 -4.51 -4.44
CA TRP A 235 -16.27 -4.38 -5.37
C TRP A 235 -17.37 -5.39 -5.12
N TYR A 236 -17.01 -6.67 -4.97
CA TYR A 236 -17.96 -7.72 -4.63
C TYR A 236 -18.60 -7.48 -3.26
N LEU A 237 -17.80 -7.08 -2.26
CA LEU A 237 -18.32 -6.77 -0.92
C LEU A 237 -19.25 -5.55 -0.94
N ASN A 238 -18.94 -4.50 -1.70
CA ASN A 238 -19.83 -3.34 -1.81
C ASN A 238 -21.20 -3.69 -2.37
N GLU A 239 -21.27 -4.51 -3.42
CA GLU A 239 -22.55 -4.94 -3.99
C GLU A 239 -23.35 -5.81 -2.99
N ILE A 240 -22.68 -6.74 -2.30
CA ILE A 240 -23.32 -7.54 -1.24
C ILE A 240 -23.86 -6.64 -0.14
N VAL A 241 -23.07 -5.66 0.33
CA VAL A 241 -23.46 -4.73 1.39
C VAL A 241 -24.65 -3.88 0.98
N ARG A 242 -24.68 -3.34 -0.23
CA ARG A 242 -25.83 -2.59 -0.75
C ARG A 242 -27.12 -3.41 -0.78
N ARG A 243 -27.04 -4.72 -1.05
CA ARG A 243 -28.22 -5.60 -1.10
C ARG A 243 -28.77 -5.94 0.28
N VAL A 244 -27.93 -5.98 1.33
CA VAL A 244 -28.35 -6.35 2.69
C VAL A 244 -28.56 -5.17 3.62
N ASP A 245 -27.93 -4.03 3.35
CA ASP A 245 -28.13 -2.82 4.15
C ASP A 245 -29.54 -2.26 3.92
N PRO A 246 -30.34 -1.99 4.98
CA PRO A 246 -31.71 -1.50 4.83
C PRO A 246 -31.85 -0.17 4.07
N HIS A 247 -30.77 0.60 3.98
CA HIS A 247 -30.73 1.88 3.27
C HIS A 247 -30.00 1.80 1.93
N GLY A 248 -29.58 0.60 1.50
CA GLY A 248 -28.86 0.39 0.26
C GLY A 248 -27.47 1.05 0.22
N ARG A 249 -26.84 1.27 1.39
CA ARG A 249 -25.59 2.00 1.49
C ARG A 249 -24.38 1.19 1.04
N THR A 250 -23.33 1.86 0.60
CA THR A 250 -22.00 1.26 0.34
C THR A 250 -21.17 1.14 1.62
N ILE A 251 -20.05 0.41 1.56
CA ILE A 251 -19.10 0.35 2.68
C ILE A 251 -18.52 1.75 2.98
N SER A 252 -18.23 2.58 1.96
CA SER A 252 -17.78 3.96 2.20
C SER A 252 -18.81 4.75 2.99
N GLN A 253 -20.08 4.68 2.58
CA GLN A 253 -21.15 5.40 3.25
C GLN A 253 -21.33 4.92 4.70
N ILE A 254 -21.23 3.62 4.97
CA ILE A 254 -21.29 3.09 6.34
C ILE A 254 -20.08 3.55 7.16
N ALA A 255 -18.86 3.52 6.60
CA ALA A 255 -17.67 3.98 7.29
C ALA A 255 -17.76 5.48 7.63
N GLU A 256 -18.23 6.31 6.70
CA GLU A 256 -18.38 7.76 6.88
C GLU A 256 -19.54 8.13 7.81
N GLN A 257 -20.69 7.46 7.67
CA GLN A 257 -21.90 7.82 8.42
C GLN A 257 -21.98 7.15 9.79
N GLU A 258 -21.25 6.06 10.04
CA GLU A 258 -21.30 5.38 11.33
C GLU A 258 -19.96 5.51 12.04
N LEU A 259 -18.86 4.98 11.48
CA LEU A 259 -17.58 4.98 12.18
C LEU A 259 -17.07 6.40 12.47
N MET A 260 -17.15 7.33 11.51
CA MET A 260 -16.70 8.72 11.77
C MET A 260 -17.67 9.52 12.66
N GLN A 261 -18.94 9.09 12.79
CA GLN A 261 -19.87 9.70 13.73
C GLN A 261 -19.63 9.20 15.16
N ASP A 262 -19.40 7.90 15.30
CA ASP A 262 -19.09 7.22 16.56
C ASP A 262 -17.70 7.63 17.10
N TYR A 263 -16.72 7.84 16.20
CA TYR A 263 -15.33 8.16 16.53
C TYR A 263 -14.90 9.48 15.85
N LYS A 264 -15.07 10.60 16.57
CA LYS A 264 -14.98 11.97 16.02
C LYS A 264 -13.59 12.39 15.52
N ASP A 265 -12.55 11.70 15.93
CA ASP A 265 -11.14 11.90 15.57
C ASP A 265 -10.66 10.90 14.49
N VAL A 266 -11.56 10.08 13.95
CA VAL A 266 -11.30 9.12 12.87
C VAL A 266 -11.79 9.71 11.54
N GLU A 267 -10.96 9.61 10.51
CA GLU A 267 -11.26 10.08 9.15
C GLU A 267 -11.10 8.97 8.13
N LEU A 268 -12.18 8.60 7.44
CA LEU A 268 -12.23 7.45 6.53
C LEU A 268 -13.00 7.83 5.26
N TYR A 269 -12.29 8.10 4.16
CA TYR A 269 -12.92 8.44 2.89
C TYR A 269 -12.52 7.43 1.83
N TYR A 270 -13.44 6.63 1.29
CA TYR A 270 -13.13 5.77 0.14
C TYR A 270 -13.46 6.43 -1.19
N SER A 271 -14.44 7.34 -1.20
CA SER A 271 -14.88 8.12 -2.36
C SER A 271 -14.29 9.54 -2.32
N GLN A 272 -15.00 10.54 -2.86
CA GLN A 272 -14.52 11.93 -2.87
C GLN A 272 -14.47 12.52 -1.45
N LEU A 273 -13.57 13.49 -1.24
CA LEU A 273 -13.57 14.25 0.00
C LEU A 273 -14.80 15.18 0.04
N PRO A 274 -15.33 15.52 1.23
CA PRO A 274 -16.57 16.29 1.35
C PRO A 274 -16.51 17.67 0.69
N ASN A 275 -15.35 18.33 0.78
CA ASN A 275 -15.10 19.63 0.15
C ASN A 275 -14.08 19.47 -0.98
N GLU A 276 -14.35 20.08 -2.13
CA GLU A 276 -13.44 20.02 -3.27
C GLU A 276 -12.06 20.64 -2.95
N GLN A 277 -12.03 21.68 -2.09
CA GLN A 277 -10.79 22.34 -1.66
C GLN A 277 -9.90 21.43 -0.80
N ASP A 278 -10.49 20.50 -0.04
CA ASP A 278 -9.74 19.55 0.78
C ASP A 278 -8.85 18.63 -0.07
N TRP A 279 -9.16 18.50 -1.36
CA TRP A 279 -8.34 17.74 -2.30
C TRP A 279 -6.91 18.27 -2.39
N ASP A 280 -6.74 19.54 -2.76
CA ASP A 280 -5.41 20.12 -2.96
C ASP A 280 -4.72 20.40 -1.61
N GLU A 281 -5.51 20.76 -0.58
CA GLU A 281 -4.98 21.12 0.73
C GLU A 281 -4.54 19.89 1.53
N ARG A 282 -5.38 18.86 1.59
CA ARG A 282 -5.22 17.75 2.54
C ARG A 282 -4.72 16.47 1.88
N LEU A 283 -5.11 16.16 0.65
CA LEU A 283 -4.67 14.91 0.03
C LEU A 283 -3.23 15.03 -0.47
N SER A 284 -2.34 14.16 0.04
CA SER A 284 -0.97 14.10 -0.46
C SER A 284 -0.87 13.16 -1.67
N PRO A 285 -0.23 13.59 -2.79
CA PRO A 285 0.03 12.71 -3.91
C PRO A 285 1.00 11.60 -3.49
N MET A 286 0.78 10.38 -4.02
CA MET A 286 1.70 9.26 -3.84
C MET A 286 2.88 9.38 -4.81
N HIS A 287 4.11 9.31 -4.31
CA HIS A 287 5.35 9.44 -5.07
C HIS A 287 5.97 8.07 -5.35
N ASP A 288 6.20 7.79 -6.62
CA ASP A 288 6.73 6.51 -7.07
C ASP A 288 8.17 6.27 -6.59
N TYR A 289 8.47 5.02 -6.26
CA TYR A 289 9.85 4.59 -6.12
C TYR A 289 10.59 4.80 -7.45
N PRO A 290 11.76 5.46 -7.50
CA PRO A 290 12.41 5.79 -8.76
C PRO A 290 12.68 4.55 -9.62
N ARG A 291 12.15 4.52 -10.85
CA ARG A 291 12.31 3.39 -11.78
C ARG A 291 13.76 3.00 -12.05
N LEU A 292 14.66 3.98 -12.10
CA LEU A 292 16.10 3.76 -12.24
C LEU A 292 16.69 2.95 -11.06
N ARG A 293 16.16 3.11 -9.83
CA ARG A 293 16.51 2.26 -8.67
C ARG A 293 16.06 0.83 -8.90
N LEU A 294 14.82 0.65 -9.36
CA LEU A 294 14.25 -0.66 -9.59
C LEU A 294 15.03 -1.42 -10.68
N LEU A 295 15.39 -0.74 -11.78
CA LEU A 295 16.24 -1.31 -12.84
C LEU A 295 17.65 -1.65 -12.32
N GLY A 296 18.22 -0.79 -11.47
CA GLY A 296 19.49 -1.05 -10.78
C GLY A 296 19.49 -2.39 -10.03
N ARG A 297 18.39 -2.75 -9.36
CA ARG A 297 18.25 -4.05 -8.65
C ARG A 297 18.31 -5.27 -9.58
N LEU A 298 18.09 -5.13 -10.88
CA LEU A 298 18.14 -6.26 -11.82
C LEU A 298 19.54 -6.50 -12.36
N VAL A 299 20.35 -5.45 -12.45
CA VAL A 299 21.66 -5.48 -13.12
C VAL A 299 22.84 -5.43 -12.14
N LEU A 300 22.63 -4.94 -10.92
CA LEU A 300 23.67 -4.84 -9.91
C LEU A 300 23.93 -6.20 -9.24
N PRO A 301 25.18 -6.56 -8.90
CA PRO A 301 25.46 -7.76 -8.14
C PRO A 301 24.76 -7.73 -6.77
N THR A 302 24.28 -8.88 -6.28
CA THR A 302 23.56 -9.02 -5.00
C THR A 302 24.33 -8.44 -3.80
N TRP A 303 25.66 -8.57 -3.76
CA TRP A 303 26.49 -7.97 -2.71
C TRP A 303 26.48 -6.43 -2.73
N PHE A 304 26.25 -5.81 -3.89
CA PHE A 304 26.09 -4.35 -4.04
C PHE A 304 24.67 -3.89 -3.66
N GLN A 305 23.71 -4.81 -3.67
CA GLN A 305 22.32 -4.56 -3.30
C GLN A 305 22.05 -4.65 -1.78
N THR A 306 23.06 -4.93 -0.95
CA THR A 306 22.94 -5.16 0.52
C THR A 306 22.78 -3.88 1.35
N ASN A 307 21.83 -3.00 1.01
CA ASN A 307 21.60 -1.80 1.81
C ASN A 307 20.14 -1.39 1.79
N LYS A 308 19.63 -0.78 2.87
CA LYS A 308 18.24 -0.35 3.02
C LYS A 308 17.67 0.48 1.85
N TYR A 309 18.51 1.16 1.07
CA TYR A 309 18.11 1.95 -0.11
C TYR A 309 17.96 1.16 -1.42
N VAL A 310 18.50 -0.05 -1.48
CA VAL A 310 18.47 -0.94 -2.66
C VAL A 310 17.81 -2.27 -2.31
N GLY A 311 17.60 -2.54 -1.02
CA GLY A 311 16.94 -3.68 -0.39
C GLY A 311 17.90 -4.75 0.13
N HIS A 312 17.42 -5.97 0.25
CA HIS A 312 18.23 -7.11 0.71
C HIS A 312 18.43 -8.13 -0.43
N PRO A 313 19.64 -8.70 -0.60
CA PRO A 313 19.85 -9.84 -1.48
C PRO A 313 19.32 -11.11 -0.80
N GLY A 314 18.02 -11.26 -0.77
CA GLY A 314 17.36 -12.44 -0.20
C GLY A 314 16.06 -12.79 -0.88
N LEU A 315 15.48 -11.89 -1.68
CA LEU A 315 14.21 -12.10 -2.32
C LEU A 315 14.36 -12.90 -3.63
N LYS A 316 14.52 -14.22 -3.48
CA LYS A 316 14.22 -15.19 -4.54
C LYS A 316 12.82 -15.03 -5.18
N PRO A 317 11.76 -14.48 -4.53
CA PRO A 317 10.46 -14.28 -5.19
C PRO A 317 10.43 -13.07 -6.14
N LEU A 318 11.30 -12.08 -5.94
CA LEU A 318 11.20 -10.80 -6.65
C LEU A 318 11.78 -10.87 -8.06
N HIS A 319 12.72 -11.79 -8.34
CA HIS A 319 13.06 -12.09 -9.73
C HIS A 319 11.84 -12.61 -10.51
N ALA A 320 10.96 -13.40 -9.89
CA ALA A 320 9.74 -13.86 -10.53
C ALA A 320 8.73 -12.71 -10.73
N LEU A 321 8.38 -11.97 -9.67
CA LEU A 321 7.42 -10.87 -9.74
C LEU A 321 7.89 -9.69 -10.61
N VAL A 322 9.17 -9.28 -10.53
CA VAL A 322 9.72 -8.22 -11.39
C VAL A 322 9.97 -8.72 -12.80
N SER A 323 10.35 -9.99 -13.00
CA SER A 323 10.32 -10.59 -14.35
C SER A 323 8.90 -10.65 -14.90
N GLU A 324 7.85 -10.86 -14.10
CA GLU A 324 6.46 -10.82 -14.56
C GLU A 324 5.92 -9.39 -14.71
N ILE A 325 6.40 -8.40 -13.96
CA ILE A 325 6.02 -6.99 -14.16
C ILE A 325 6.68 -6.43 -15.44
N ILE A 326 7.93 -6.83 -15.75
CA ILE A 326 8.70 -6.33 -16.90
C ILE A 326 8.55 -7.22 -18.14
N LEU A 327 8.56 -8.55 -17.99
CA LEU A 327 8.39 -9.54 -19.08
C LEU A 327 7.00 -10.18 -19.10
N GLY A 328 6.17 -10.03 -18.07
CA GLY A 328 4.85 -10.65 -18.01
C GLY A 328 3.76 -10.03 -18.89
N PRO A 329 3.88 -8.83 -19.49
CA PRO A 329 3.06 -8.50 -20.66
C PRO A 329 3.16 -9.54 -21.79
N PHE A 330 4.23 -10.35 -21.81
CA PHE A 330 4.44 -11.44 -22.77
C PHE A 330 4.11 -12.84 -22.23
N LYS A 331 3.80 -12.99 -20.92
CA LYS A 331 3.48 -14.29 -20.29
C LYS A 331 2.07 -14.23 -19.70
N LYS A 332 1.11 -14.95 -20.28
CA LYS A 332 -0.30 -15.04 -19.80
C LYS A 332 -0.44 -15.93 -18.54
N THR A 333 0.29 -15.65 -17.46
CA THR A 333 0.18 -16.39 -16.20
C THR A 333 -0.93 -15.80 -15.32
N ILE A 334 -1.41 -16.57 -14.33
CA ILE A 334 -2.42 -16.10 -13.36
C ILE A 334 -1.90 -14.89 -12.56
N ALA A 335 -0.64 -14.93 -12.14
CA ALA A 335 0.00 -13.84 -11.43
C ALA A 335 0.15 -12.60 -12.34
N SER A 336 0.55 -12.75 -13.61
CA SER A 336 0.62 -11.61 -14.52
C SER A 336 -0.76 -11.04 -14.87
N ARG A 337 -1.83 -11.84 -14.96
CA ARG A 337 -3.21 -11.30 -15.13
C ARG A 337 -3.65 -10.48 -13.91
N ALA A 338 -3.30 -10.92 -12.70
CA ALA A 338 -3.61 -10.19 -11.47
C ALA A 338 -2.72 -8.95 -11.24
N VAL A 339 -1.47 -8.96 -11.72
CA VAL A 339 -0.43 -7.95 -11.42
C VAL A 339 -0.16 -6.99 -12.59
N ALA A 340 -0.24 -7.42 -13.85
CA ALA A 340 0.08 -6.60 -15.02
C ALA A 340 -0.91 -5.45 -15.26
N PRO A 341 -2.20 -5.55 -14.94
CA PRO A 341 -3.10 -4.41 -14.98
C PRO A 341 -2.98 -3.52 -13.72
N SER A 342 -2.62 -4.09 -12.57
CA SER A 342 -2.73 -3.44 -11.25
C SER A 342 -1.44 -2.82 -10.71
N MET A 343 -0.27 -3.39 -11.00
CA MET A 343 1.03 -2.85 -10.56
C MET A 343 1.90 -2.33 -11.71
N ALA A 344 1.71 -2.82 -12.95
CA ALA A 344 2.45 -2.29 -14.11
C ALA A 344 1.92 -0.91 -14.55
N ARG A 345 0.76 -0.48 -14.04
CA ARG A 345 0.16 0.85 -14.25
C ARG A 345 0.16 1.69 -12.96
N LEU A 346 1.36 1.89 -12.38
CA LEU A 346 1.84 2.98 -11.50
C LEU A 346 0.85 3.78 -10.60
N PRO A 347 1.23 4.15 -9.35
CA PRO A 347 0.55 5.12 -8.47
C PRO A 347 0.06 6.42 -9.12
N HIS A 348 0.68 6.88 -10.21
CA HIS A 348 0.24 8.05 -10.98
C HIS A 348 -1.22 8.02 -11.47
N LEU A 349 -1.85 6.83 -11.63
CA LEU A 349 -3.25 6.73 -12.01
C LEU A 349 -4.16 7.15 -10.86
N PHE A 350 -3.74 6.91 -9.63
CA PHE A 350 -4.39 7.36 -8.41
C PHE A 350 -3.90 8.75 -7.99
N ARG A 351 -3.71 9.65 -8.97
CA ARG A 351 -3.49 11.08 -8.71
C ARG A 351 -4.59 11.95 -9.29
N THR A 352 -5.49 11.39 -10.09
CA THR A 352 -6.54 12.15 -10.77
C THR A 352 -7.83 12.12 -9.96
N LYS A 353 -8.63 13.18 -10.01
CA LYS A 353 -9.90 13.26 -9.27
C LYS A 353 -10.85 12.10 -9.65
N GLU A 354 -10.84 11.68 -10.91
CA GLU A 354 -11.66 10.59 -11.43
C GLU A 354 -11.30 9.25 -10.78
N ALA A 355 -10.01 8.95 -10.60
CA ALA A 355 -9.56 7.72 -9.98
C ALA A 355 -9.93 7.62 -8.49
N HIS A 356 -9.99 8.75 -7.80
CA HIS A 356 -10.42 8.79 -6.41
C HIS A 356 -11.93 8.92 -6.23
N ALA A 357 -12.67 9.29 -7.28
CA ALA A 357 -14.13 9.28 -7.26
C ALA A 357 -14.69 7.86 -7.22
N VAL A 358 -13.96 6.90 -7.79
CA VAL A 358 -14.37 5.49 -7.77
C VAL A 358 -14.13 4.87 -6.40
N GLU A 359 -15.22 4.34 -5.85
CA GLU A 359 -15.18 3.60 -4.60
C GLU A 359 -14.66 2.17 -4.83
N SER A 360 -13.54 1.84 -4.19
CA SER A 360 -13.12 0.46 -4.02
C SER A 360 -12.47 0.29 -2.66
N THR A 361 -13.18 -0.34 -1.76
CA THR A 361 -12.79 -0.48 -0.35
C THR A 361 -11.51 -1.28 -0.13
N SER A 362 -11.05 -1.95 -1.18
CA SER A 362 -9.80 -2.69 -1.23
C SER A 362 -8.56 -1.85 -1.55
N PHE A 363 -8.69 -0.61 -2.03
CA PHE A 363 -7.54 0.26 -2.31
C PHE A 363 -7.77 1.78 -2.21
N SER A 364 -9.00 2.29 -2.19
CA SER A 364 -9.28 3.71 -2.40
C SER A 364 -9.31 4.55 -1.11
N LEU A 365 -9.13 3.94 0.07
CA LEU A 365 -9.20 4.64 1.36
C LEU A 365 -8.16 5.76 1.45
N LYS A 366 -8.62 6.98 1.71
CA LYS A 366 -7.82 8.14 2.12
C LYS A 366 -8.02 8.36 3.62
N THR A 367 -6.94 8.30 4.37
CA THR A 367 -6.96 8.40 5.85
C THR A 367 -5.58 8.83 6.37
N ASN A 368 -5.40 8.83 7.68
CA ASN A 368 -4.15 9.13 8.38
C ASN A 368 -3.79 7.98 9.36
N ALA A 369 -2.57 8.00 9.90
CA ALA A 369 -2.13 6.96 10.82
C ALA A 369 -2.94 6.94 12.13
N HIS A 370 -3.29 8.10 12.69
CA HIS A 370 -4.07 8.20 13.91
C HIS A 370 -5.38 7.41 13.82
N SER A 371 -6.17 7.68 12.78
CA SER A 371 -7.47 7.05 12.53
C SER A 371 -7.37 5.53 12.50
N LEU A 372 -6.41 5.00 11.73
CA LEU A 372 -6.18 3.56 11.62
C LEU A 372 -5.62 2.94 12.92
N ALA A 373 -4.71 3.64 13.61
CA ALA A 373 -4.12 3.15 14.85
C ALA A 373 -5.14 3.12 16.00
N LYS A 374 -6.07 4.08 16.06
CA LYS A 374 -7.16 4.09 17.04
C LYS A 374 -8.10 2.91 16.85
N LEU A 375 -8.57 2.67 15.63
CA LEU A 375 -9.39 1.50 15.32
C LEU A 375 -8.63 0.20 15.60
N ALA A 376 -7.34 0.14 15.26
CA ALA A 376 -6.49 -1.01 15.61
C ALA A 376 -6.34 -1.19 17.13
N ALA A 377 -6.29 -0.10 17.91
CA ALA A 377 -6.23 -0.17 19.36
C ALA A 377 -7.52 -0.72 19.97
N MET A 378 -8.68 -0.35 19.43
CA MET A 378 -9.96 -0.97 19.80
C MET A 378 -9.99 -2.46 19.46
N MET A 379 -9.41 -2.87 18.32
CA MET A 379 -9.24 -4.28 17.98
C MET A 379 -8.26 -5.01 18.91
N ALA A 380 -7.16 -4.37 19.34
CA ALA A 380 -6.31 -4.91 20.41
C ALA A 380 -7.06 -5.00 21.75
N ASN A 381 -7.99 -4.08 21.98
CA ASN A 381 -8.92 -4.07 23.10
C ASN A 381 -10.19 -4.88 22.83
N LYS A 382 -10.10 -5.91 21.97
CA LYS A 382 -11.16 -6.91 21.81
C LYS A 382 -12.50 -6.39 21.31
N GLY A 383 -12.48 -5.28 20.56
CA GLY A 383 -13.67 -4.58 20.07
C GLY A 383 -14.20 -3.53 21.03
N ALA A 384 -13.73 -3.47 22.28
CA ALA A 384 -14.24 -2.53 23.27
C ALA A 384 -13.73 -1.11 23.04
N SER A 385 -14.58 -0.13 23.39
CA SER A 385 -14.30 1.30 23.31
C SER A 385 -13.06 1.70 24.11
N LEU A 386 -12.31 2.68 23.60
CA LEU A 386 -11.20 3.30 24.35
C LEU A 386 -11.71 4.39 25.30
N ASN A 387 -12.90 4.92 25.04
CA ASN A 387 -13.58 5.93 25.86
C ASN A 387 -15.08 5.60 25.99
N PRO A 388 -15.47 4.63 26.84
CA PRO A 388 -16.85 4.12 26.92
C PRO A 388 -17.90 5.17 27.30
N GLU A 389 -17.48 6.30 27.87
CA GLU A 389 -18.40 7.41 28.22
C GLU A 389 -18.86 8.21 26.99
N GLN A 390 -18.08 8.19 25.90
CA GLN A 390 -18.30 9.03 24.72
C GLN A 390 -18.39 8.25 23.41
N GLU A 391 -17.80 7.05 23.37
CA GLU A 391 -17.64 6.25 22.17
C GLU A 391 -18.22 4.85 22.39
N PRO A 392 -19.03 4.33 21.46
CA PRO A 392 -19.55 2.97 21.55
C PRO A 392 -18.45 1.94 21.29
N ASP A 393 -18.70 0.70 21.72
CA ASP A 393 -17.86 -0.43 21.34
C ASP A 393 -17.80 -0.57 19.81
N LEU A 394 -16.61 -0.92 19.33
CA LEU A 394 -16.36 -1.12 17.91
C LEU A 394 -17.03 -2.39 17.38
N LEU A 395 -16.91 -3.46 18.16
CA LEU A 395 -17.56 -4.76 17.98
C LEU A 395 -17.89 -5.32 19.36
N ASP A 396 -18.98 -6.08 19.47
CA ASP A 396 -19.18 -6.90 20.66
C ASP A 396 -18.17 -8.06 20.72
N ARG A 397 -18.08 -8.67 21.90
CA ARG A 397 -17.06 -9.69 22.18
C ARG A 397 -17.22 -10.93 21.30
N GLU A 398 -18.45 -11.37 21.07
CA GLU A 398 -18.76 -12.57 20.29
C GLU A 398 -18.37 -12.38 18.82
N THR A 399 -18.76 -11.24 18.24
CA THR A 399 -18.44 -10.86 16.88
C THR A 399 -16.94 -10.69 16.71
N TYR A 400 -16.25 -10.05 17.66
CA TYR A 400 -14.79 -9.94 17.64
C TYR A 400 -14.12 -11.31 17.58
N GLU A 401 -14.51 -12.24 18.46
CA GLU A 401 -13.94 -13.59 18.50
C GLU A 401 -14.21 -14.35 17.19
N LEU A 402 -15.42 -14.23 16.65
CA LEU A 402 -15.80 -14.83 15.37
C LEU A 402 -14.96 -14.28 14.21
N ALA A 403 -14.87 -12.96 14.07
CA ALA A 403 -14.18 -12.30 12.95
C ALA A 403 -12.65 -12.47 13.04
N THR A 404 -12.08 -12.57 14.24
CA THR A 404 -10.65 -12.80 14.45
C THR A 404 -10.26 -14.27 14.51
N THR A 405 -11.22 -15.20 14.40
CA THR A 405 -10.95 -16.64 14.31
C THR A 405 -10.05 -16.94 13.12
N PHE A 406 -8.93 -17.64 13.35
CA PHE A 406 -8.01 -18.06 12.30
C PHE A 406 -8.71 -19.02 11.35
N HIS A 407 -8.66 -18.74 10.04
CA HIS A 407 -9.31 -19.55 9.04
C HIS A 407 -8.35 -20.63 8.50
N SER A 408 -7.28 -20.24 7.82
CA SER A 408 -6.26 -21.19 7.34
C SER A 408 -5.00 -20.49 6.82
N LEU A 409 -3.89 -21.23 6.77
CA LEU A 409 -2.65 -20.85 6.07
C LEU A 409 -2.56 -21.67 4.77
N LYS A 410 -2.87 -21.04 3.63
CA LYS A 410 -2.74 -21.66 2.30
C LYS A 410 -1.80 -20.84 1.41
N PRO A 411 -1.03 -21.49 0.51
CA PRO A 411 -0.30 -20.80 -0.54
C PRO A 411 -1.23 -19.97 -1.43
N CYS A 412 -0.87 -18.73 -1.72
CA CYS A 412 -1.63 -17.87 -2.62
C CYS A 412 -1.12 -17.98 -4.06
N LYS A 413 -2.02 -18.23 -5.01
CA LYS A 413 -1.69 -18.34 -6.45
C LYS A 413 -1.20 -17.02 -7.07
N VAL A 414 -1.58 -15.88 -6.48
CA VAL A 414 -1.23 -14.53 -6.98
C VAL A 414 0.06 -14.03 -6.35
N THR A 415 0.16 -14.05 -5.02
CA THR A 415 1.33 -13.51 -4.32
C THR A 415 2.47 -14.50 -4.21
N THR A 416 2.23 -15.79 -4.48
CA THR A 416 3.17 -16.91 -4.29
C THR A 416 3.62 -17.15 -2.84
N GLU A 417 3.14 -16.33 -1.91
CA GLU A 417 3.35 -16.46 -0.47
C GLU A 417 2.11 -17.06 0.20
N SER A 418 2.28 -17.69 1.36
CA SER A 418 1.12 -18.13 2.14
C SER A 418 0.55 -16.94 2.92
N LEU A 419 -0.75 -16.70 2.79
CA LEU A 419 -1.44 -15.61 3.49
C LEU A 419 -2.23 -16.22 4.66
N PRO A 420 -1.82 -16.03 5.93
CA PRO A 420 -2.60 -16.48 7.07
C PRO A 420 -3.72 -15.48 7.37
N LEU A 421 -4.97 -15.92 7.27
CA LEU A 421 -6.14 -15.04 7.32
C LEU A 421 -7.11 -15.44 8.44
N SER A 422 -7.74 -14.46 9.07
CA SER A 422 -8.92 -14.66 9.91
C SER A 422 -10.21 -14.69 9.08
N ARG A 423 -11.33 -15.11 9.67
CA ARG A 423 -12.66 -15.10 9.02
C ARG A 423 -13.10 -13.71 8.56
N GLY A 424 -12.76 -12.67 9.33
CA GLY A 424 -12.95 -11.26 9.00
C GLY A 424 -12.04 -10.74 7.89
N GLY A 425 -11.19 -11.61 7.30
CA GLY A 425 -10.36 -11.27 6.14
C GLY A 425 -9.14 -10.41 6.47
N TRP A 426 -8.67 -10.44 7.72
CA TRP A 426 -7.44 -9.80 8.15
C TRP A 426 -6.29 -10.79 8.19
N VAL A 427 -5.06 -10.31 7.99
CA VAL A 427 -3.88 -11.13 8.26
C VAL A 427 -3.86 -11.45 9.75
N LYS A 428 -3.58 -12.71 10.10
CA LYS A 428 -3.38 -13.16 11.48
C LYS A 428 -2.19 -14.10 11.53
N SER A 429 -1.03 -13.59 11.94
CA SER A 429 0.23 -14.33 11.84
C SER A 429 1.03 -14.28 13.13
N ARG A 430 1.49 -15.44 13.58
CA ARG A 430 2.51 -15.55 14.64
C ARG A 430 3.90 -15.49 14.03
N ASN A 431 4.81 -14.72 14.65
CA ASN A 431 6.12 -14.38 14.08
C ASN A 431 6.02 -13.53 12.81
N PHE A 432 5.13 -12.53 12.83
CA PHE A 432 5.04 -11.55 11.75
C PHE A 432 6.42 -10.94 11.49
N TYR A 433 6.89 -10.97 10.24
CA TYR A 433 8.25 -10.61 9.81
C TYR A 433 9.44 -11.42 10.36
N GLY A 434 9.22 -12.45 11.16
CA GLY A 434 10.23 -13.40 11.62
C GLY A 434 10.82 -13.12 13.01
N ASP A 435 12.16 -13.13 13.09
CA ASP A 435 12.93 -13.10 14.34
C ASP A 435 12.94 -11.74 15.07
N GLY A 436 13.55 -11.70 16.26
CA GLY A 436 13.74 -10.48 17.04
C GLY A 436 12.60 -10.21 18.03
N PRO A 437 12.33 -8.94 18.36
CA PRO A 437 11.22 -8.53 19.24
C PRO A 437 9.84 -9.10 18.85
N LEU A 438 9.59 -9.28 17.55
CA LEU A 438 8.34 -9.86 17.02
C LEU A 438 8.26 -11.38 17.11
N LYS A 439 9.36 -12.06 17.52
CA LYS A 439 9.35 -13.51 17.72
C LYS A 439 8.32 -13.90 18.79
N GLY A 440 7.51 -14.88 18.46
CA GLY A 440 6.43 -15.43 19.29
C GLY A 440 5.15 -14.60 19.28
N VAL A 441 5.19 -13.35 18.78
CA VAL A 441 4.08 -12.40 18.84
C VAL A 441 3.08 -12.69 17.74
N GLU A 442 1.80 -12.75 18.09
CA GLU A 442 0.70 -12.78 17.11
C GLU A 442 0.30 -11.36 16.71
N VAL A 443 0.41 -11.07 15.42
CA VAL A 443 0.04 -9.77 14.84
C VAL A 443 -1.15 -9.97 13.92
N GLN A 444 -2.14 -9.08 14.04
CA GLN A 444 -3.30 -9.04 13.17
C GLN A 444 -3.40 -7.69 12.45
N GLY A 445 -3.94 -7.66 11.24
CA GLY A 445 -4.15 -6.41 10.51
C GLY A 445 -4.04 -6.52 9.00
N TRP A 446 -3.59 -5.43 8.38
CA TRP A 446 -3.38 -5.37 6.95
C TRP A 446 -2.30 -4.36 6.55
N ALA A 447 -1.78 -4.49 5.33
CA ALA A 447 -0.84 -3.53 4.77
C ALA A 447 -1.21 -3.09 3.36
N GLY A 448 -0.75 -1.90 2.99
CA GLY A 448 -1.00 -1.29 1.70
C GLY A 448 0.24 -1.31 0.82
N ALA A 449 0.00 -1.33 -0.49
CA ALA A 449 1.03 -1.07 -1.48
C ALA A 449 1.73 0.28 -1.17
N GLY A 450 3.04 0.32 -1.31
CA GLY A 450 3.84 1.52 -1.02
C GLY A 450 4.32 1.65 0.43
N GLY A 451 3.87 0.78 1.35
CA GLY A 451 4.46 0.63 2.68
C GLY A 451 3.57 1.02 3.85
N SER A 452 2.33 1.47 3.62
CA SER A 452 1.39 1.69 4.72
C SER A 452 1.10 0.38 5.46
N LEU A 453 0.95 0.46 6.78
CA LEU A 453 0.73 -0.71 7.62
C LEU A 453 -0.20 -0.33 8.76
N VAL A 454 -1.25 -1.11 8.99
CA VAL A 454 -2.12 -1.02 10.17
C VAL A 454 -2.23 -2.39 10.82
N VAL A 455 -1.81 -2.50 12.08
CA VAL A 455 -1.84 -3.77 12.81
C VAL A 455 -2.21 -3.56 14.26
N TRP A 456 -2.74 -4.63 14.87
CA TRP A 456 -2.96 -4.71 16.30
C TRP A 456 -2.34 -5.96 16.89
N ILE A 457 -1.96 -5.87 18.16
CA ILE A 457 -1.33 -6.95 18.93
C ILE A 457 -2.07 -7.03 20.26
N GLU A 458 -2.93 -8.04 20.39
CA GLU A 458 -3.77 -8.25 21.58
C GLU A 458 -2.91 -8.49 22.84
N GLU A 459 -1.91 -9.38 22.74
CA GLU A 459 -1.04 -9.78 23.86
C GLU A 459 -0.20 -8.64 24.45
N LEU A 460 0.00 -7.55 23.70
CA LEU A 460 0.75 -6.36 24.15
C LEU A 460 -0.13 -5.11 24.27
N ASN A 461 -1.43 -5.23 23.97
CA ASN A 461 -2.41 -4.14 23.84
C ASN A 461 -1.87 -2.98 22.98
N ILE A 462 -1.42 -3.30 21.76
CA ILE A 462 -0.88 -2.31 20.81
C ILE A 462 -1.86 -2.13 19.64
N GLY A 463 -2.22 -0.88 19.35
CA GLY A 463 -2.69 -0.45 18.03
C GLY A 463 -1.57 0.31 17.31
N PHE A 464 -1.26 -0.05 16.07
CA PHE A 464 -0.14 0.52 15.31
C PHE A 464 -0.62 0.92 13.91
N SER A 465 -0.22 2.11 13.45
CA SER A 465 -0.36 2.50 12.06
C SER A 465 0.78 3.37 11.57
N TYR A 466 1.24 3.11 10.36
CA TYR A 466 2.20 3.92 9.62
C TYR A 466 1.65 4.21 8.23
N VAL A 467 1.68 5.49 7.85
CA VAL A 467 1.14 6.00 6.58
C VAL A 467 2.17 6.93 5.94
N THR A 468 2.45 6.73 4.65
CA THR A 468 3.49 7.43 3.89
C THR A 468 3.00 7.79 2.50
N ASN A 469 3.48 8.90 1.96
CA ASN A 469 3.29 9.31 0.57
C ASN A 469 4.46 8.88 -0.35
N ALA A 470 5.44 8.17 0.20
CA ALA A 470 6.63 7.74 -0.51
C ALA A 470 6.54 6.24 -0.72
N PHE A 471 6.31 5.81 -1.96
CA PHE A 471 6.11 4.41 -2.30
C PHE A 471 7.43 3.64 -2.08
N GLY A 472 7.44 2.72 -1.12
CA GLY A 472 8.60 1.91 -0.81
C GLY A 472 8.96 0.92 -1.93
N PRO A 473 10.17 0.34 -1.91
CA PRO A 473 10.49 -0.77 -2.78
C PRO A 473 9.53 -1.95 -2.50
N PRO A 474 9.08 -2.70 -3.53
CA PRO A 474 8.21 -3.85 -3.34
C PRO A 474 9.02 -5.00 -2.74
N GLU A 475 9.14 -5.04 -1.42
CA GLU A 475 9.94 -6.03 -0.69
C GLU A 475 9.09 -7.12 -0.05
N THR A 476 7.89 -6.78 0.39
CA THR A 476 6.93 -7.71 0.99
C THR A 476 5.51 -7.34 0.58
N VAL A 477 4.61 -8.34 0.54
CA VAL A 477 3.17 -8.11 0.31
C VAL A 477 2.56 -7.33 1.48
N LEU A 478 3.12 -7.51 2.68
CA LEU A 478 2.65 -6.90 3.91
C LEU A 478 3.65 -5.84 4.36
N GLY A 479 3.43 -4.58 3.98
CA GLY A 479 4.27 -3.45 4.39
C GLY A 479 5.62 -3.41 3.68
N ASP A 480 6.56 -2.68 4.26
CA ASP A 480 7.92 -2.51 3.76
C ASP A 480 8.94 -2.48 4.92
N TYR A 481 10.23 -2.27 4.62
CA TYR A 481 11.25 -2.22 5.66
C TYR A 481 11.04 -1.09 6.68
N ARG A 482 10.44 0.05 6.29
CA ARG A 482 10.21 1.21 7.17
C ARG A 482 9.20 0.86 8.24
N SER A 483 8.02 0.42 7.80
CA SER A 483 6.93 -0.04 8.66
C SER A 483 7.34 -1.25 9.52
N LYS A 484 8.07 -2.21 8.95
CA LYS A 484 8.62 -3.37 9.69
C LYS A 484 9.52 -2.93 10.85
N ILE A 485 10.52 -2.07 10.59
CA ILE A 485 11.46 -1.64 11.64
C ILE A 485 10.76 -0.77 12.68
N LEU A 486 9.80 0.07 12.28
CA LEU A 486 8.98 0.82 13.23
C LEU A 486 8.20 -0.12 14.16
N LEU A 487 7.51 -1.11 13.61
CA LEU A 487 6.75 -2.10 14.39
C LEU A 487 7.66 -2.89 15.34
N ASP A 488 8.79 -3.36 14.86
CA ASP A 488 9.78 -4.09 15.66
C ASP A 488 10.27 -3.25 16.87
N ARG A 489 10.58 -1.97 16.64
CA ARG A 489 11.01 -1.05 17.70
C ARG A 489 9.88 -0.74 18.70
N VAL A 490 8.63 -0.63 18.24
CA VAL A 490 7.46 -0.45 19.12
C VAL A 490 7.28 -1.67 20.02
N VAL A 491 7.34 -2.88 19.44
CA VAL A 491 7.20 -4.13 20.20
C VAL A 491 8.36 -4.30 21.19
N TYR A 492 9.59 -3.96 20.79
CA TYR A 492 10.73 -3.94 21.70
C TYR A 492 10.51 -2.95 22.85
N ALA A 493 10.10 -1.71 22.56
CA ALA A 493 9.83 -0.69 23.58
C ALA A 493 8.75 -1.15 24.57
N ARG A 494 7.66 -1.75 24.07
CA ARG A 494 6.58 -2.28 24.91
C ARG A 494 7.03 -3.48 25.74
N LYS A 495 7.75 -4.44 25.16
CA LYS A 495 8.32 -5.57 25.94
C LYS A 495 9.31 -5.07 27.00
N SER A 496 10.09 -4.03 26.70
CA SER A 496 10.99 -3.41 27.66
C SER A 496 10.22 -2.75 28.81
N GLU A 497 9.17 -2.00 28.52
CA GLU A 497 8.28 -1.37 29.50
C GLU A 497 7.65 -2.42 30.44
N LEU A 498 7.22 -3.55 29.88
CA LEU A 498 6.61 -4.66 30.64
C LEU A 498 7.63 -5.59 31.32
N GLY A 499 8.94 -5.38 31.15
CA GLY A 499 9.98 -6.27 31.68
C GLY A 499 10.01 -7.66 31.03
N LEU A 500 9.49 -7.81 29.81
CA LEU A 500 9.38 -9.07 29.06
C LEU A 500 10.59 -9.37 28.15
N LEU A 501 11.58 -8.49 28.10
CA LEU A 501 12.81 -8.76 27.37
C LEU A 501 13.67 -9.76 28.14
N GLU A 502 14.07 -10.85 27.49
CA GLU A 502 15.06 -11.78 28.04
C GLU A 502 16.33 -10.99 28.40
N LYS A 503 16.82 -11.13 29.64
CA LYS A 503 18.13 -10.62 30.02
C LYS A 503 19.17 -11.37 29.18
N LYS A 504 19.76 -10.67 28.22
CA LYS A 504 20.89 -11.18 27.45
C LYS A 504 22.12 -11.34 28.30
#